data_AF-A0A519TFU1-F1
#
_entry.id   AF-A0A519TFU1-F1
#
_cell.length_a   1.000
_cell.length_b   1.000
_cell.length_c   1.000
_cell.angle_alpha   90.00
_cell.angle_beta   90.00
_cell.angle_gamma   90.00
#
_symmetry.space_group_name_H-M   'P 1'
#
loop_
_entity.id
_entity.type
_entity.pdbx_description
1 polymer ?
#
loop_
_entity_poly.entity_id
_entity_poly.type
_entity_poly.pdbx_seq_one_letter_code
_entity_poly.pdbx_strand_id
1 'polypeptide(L)'
;DISLSYKRNQQMQEENLVLAMVSPNATNRIERGENKGRTLHHVQIVKDFKVFNLNGKENGLVNLTLDGTKKDVELIALLQNSRSGQITAVTKLLIKPHS
;
A
#
# COMPACT_ATOMS: atom_id res chain seq x y z
N ASP A 1 7.80 6.53 10.94
CA ASP A 1 7.88 5.10 10.61
C ASP A 1 6.80 4.31 11.32
N ILE A 2 6.32 3.24 10.70
CA ILE A 2 5.36 2.28 11.28
C ILE A 2 5.92 0.88 11.12
N SER A 3 5.71 0.05 12.14
CA SER A 3 5.96 -1.39 12.09
C SER A 3 4.63 -2.12 11.97
N LEU A 4 4.48 -2.90 10.90
CA LEU A 4 3.33 -3.76 10.68
C LEU A 4 3.69 -5.19 11.05
N SER A 5 2.90 -5.81 11.92
CA SER A 5 2.94 -7.26 12.11
C SER A 5 2.03 -7.93 11.09
N TYR A 6 2.52 -9.00 10.47
CA TYR A 6 1.71 -9.84 9.60
C TYR A 6 1.68 -11.27 10.12
N LYS A 7 0.58 -11.96 9.83
CA LYS A 7 0.40 -13.40 10.02
C LYS A 7 -0.42 -13.94 8.86
N ARG A 8 -0.01 -15.08 8.29
CA ARG A 8 -0.79 -15.82 7.29
C ARG A 8 -1.19 -17.19 7.82
N ASN A 9 -2.30 -17.71 7.29
CA ASN A 9 -2.88 -18.97 7.77
C ASN A 9 -2.26 -20.22 7.12
N GLN A 10 -1.56 -20.06 6.01
CA GLN A 10 -0.94 -21.16 5.28
C GLN A 10 0.45 -20.77 4.78
N GLN A 11 1.42 -21.67 4.94
CA GLN A 11 2.74 -21.52 4.38
C GLN A 11 2.75 -22.00 2.93
N MET A 12 2.74 -21.06 1.99
CA MET A 12 3.08 -21.33 0.59
C MET A 12 4.53 -20.93 0.32
N GLN A 13 5.22 -21.76 -0.47
CA GLN A 13 6.52 -21.43 -1.05
C GLN A 13 6.30 -20.41 -2.18
N GLU A 14 7.28 -19.55 -2.44
CA GLU A 14 7.22 -18.56 -3.53
C GLU A 14 6.13 -17.48 -3.37
N GLU A 15 5.97 -16.91 -2.16
CA GLU A 15 5.08 -15.76 -1.94
C GLU A 15 5.84 -14.51 -1.49
N ASN A 16 5.40 -13.37 -2.02
CA ASN A 16 5.77 -12.03 -1.58
C ASN A 16 4.61 -11.41 -0.81
N LEU A 17 4.92 -10.70 0.27
CA LEU A 17 4.04 -9.69 0.84
C LEU A 17 4.31 -8.37 0.13
N VAL A 18 3.31 -7.89 -0.61
CA VAL A 18 3.34 -6.60 -1.31
C VAL A 18 2.54 -5.60 -0.51
N LEU A 19 3.14 -4.44 -0.23
CA LEU A 19 2.52 -3.36 0.52
C LEU A 19 2.45 -2.13 -0.38
N ALA A 20 1.23 -1.66 -0.64
CA ALA A 20 0.98 -0.42 -1.37
C ALA A 20 0.33 0.58 -0.41
N MET A 21 1.04 1.67 -0.13
CA MET A 21 0.48 2.81 0.60
C MET A 21 -0.20 3.74 -0.40
N VAL A 22 -1.44 4.10 -0.12
CA VAL A 22 -2.32 4.80 -1.05
C VAL A 22 -2.88 6.05 -0.37
N SER A 23 -2.86 7.16 -1.11
CA SER A 23 -3.62 8.35 -0.72
C SER A 23 -5.05 8.26 -1.29
N PRO A 24 -6.09 8.19 -0.43
CA PRO A 24 -7.48 8.08 -0.89
C PRO A 24 -7.95 9.34 -1.65
N ASN A 25 -7.41 10.52 -1.29
CA ASN A 25 -7.81 11.81 -1.86
C ASN A 25 -6.61 12.54 -2.48
N ALA A 26 -6.33 12.28 -3.76
CA ALA A 26 -5.40 13.09 -4.53
C ALA A 26 -6.17 14.03 -5.47
N THR A 27 -6.49 15.21 -4.95
CA THR A 27 -7.05 16.28 -5.78
C THR A 27 -5.91 16.99 -6.49
N ASN A 28 -5.72 16.73 -7.79
CA ASN A 28 -4.81 17.53 -8.61
C ASN A 28 -5.60 18.73 -9.16
N ARG A 29 -5.32 19.94 -8.65
CA ARG A 29 -5.83 21.17 -9.25
C ARG A 29 -4.98 21.48 -10.48
N ILE A 30 -5.57 21.41 -11.68
CA ILE A 30 -4.86 21.78 -12.90
C ILE A 30 -4.91 23.31 -13.04
N GLU A 31 -3.79 23.97 -12.73
CA GLU A 31 -3.71 25.44 -12.70
C GLU A 31 -3.43 26.07 -14.08
N ARG A 32 -2.92 25.30 -15.06
CA ARG A 32 -2.63 25.75 -16.45
C ARG A 32 -2.77 24.60 -17.46
N GLY A 33 -3.07 24.94 -18.72
CA GLY A 33 -3.28 23.99 -19.83
C GLY A 33 -4.76 23.86 -20.26
N GLU A 34 -5.04 22.98 -21.21
CA GLU A 34 -6.39 22.75 -21.78
C GLU A 34 -7.46 22.37 -20.73
N ASN A 35 -7.02 21.72 -19.64
CA ASN A 35 -7.88 21.31 -18.52
C ASN A 35 -7.92 22.32 -17.35
N LYS A 36 -7.42 23.54 -17.56
CA LYS A 36 -7.38 24.60 -16.53
C LYS A 36 -8.76 24.80 -15.91
N GLY A 37 -8.84 24.71 -14.58
CA GLY A 37 -10.09 24.89 -13.83
C GLY A 37 -10.91 23.61 -13.60
N ARG A 38 -10.50 22.46 -14.16
CA ARG A 38 -11.11 21.17 -13.86
C ARG A 38 -10.37 20.49 -12.70
N THR A 39 -11.12 20.00 -11.73
CA THR A 39 -10.61 19.12 -10.68
C THR A 39 -10.68 17.68 -11.19
N LEU A 40 -9.54 17.04 -11.40
CA LEU A 40 -9.51 15.60 -11.67
C LEU A 40 -9.40 14.87 -10.32
N HIS A 41 -10.46 14.16 -9.96
CA HIS A 41 -10.47 13.26 -8.81
C HIS A 41 -9.77 11.95 -9.21
N HIS A 42 -8.44 11.89 -9.10
CA HIS A 42 -7.78 10.59 -9.20
C HIS A 42 -7.90 9.91 -7.84
N VAL A 43 -8.72 8.88 -7.77
CA VAL A 43 -8.83 8.03 -6.58
C VAL A 43 -7.63 7.08 -6.51
N GLN A 44 -7.12 6.84 -5.31
CA GLN A 44 -6.10 5.83 -4.98
C GLN A 44 -4.73 5.98 -5.67
N ILE A 45 -4.00 7.07 -5.41
CA ILE A 45 -2.60 7.20 -5.84
C ILE A 45 -1.69 6.42 -4.90
N VAL A 46 -0.92 5.46 -5.43
CA VAL A 46 0.14 4.76 -4.69
C VAL A 46 1.29 5.74 -4.40
N LYS A 47 1.61 5.91 -3.12
CA LYS A 47 2.68 6.77 -2.61
C LYS A 47 3.96 6.00 -2.31
N ASP A 48 3.80 4.78 -1.83
CA ASP A 48 4.91 3.87 -1.58
C ASP A 48 4.49 2.45 -1.97
N PHE A 49 5.45 1.68 -2.49
CA PHE A 49 5.26 0.31 -2.93
C PHE A 49 6.47 -0.51 -2.51
N LYS A 50 6.24 -1.46 -1.61
CA LYS A 50 7.29 -2.34 -1.10
C LYS A 50 6.93 -3.80 -1.32
N VAL A 51 7.95 -4.60 -1.63
CA VAL A 51 7.83 -6.03 -1.83
C VAL A 51 8.76 -6.74 -0.86
N PHE A 52 8.20 -7.63 -0.06
CA PHE A 52 8.94 -8.44 0.91
C PHE A 52 8.79 -9.91 0.54
N ASN A 53 9.90 -10.57 0.22
CA ASN A 53 9.89 -12.02 0.04
C ASN A 53 9.68 -12.69 1.41
N LEU A 54 8.64 -13.50 1.51
CA LEU A 54 8.31 -14.17 2.76
C LEU A 54 9.23 -15.35 3.08
N ASN A 55 9.91 -15.93 2.08
CA ASN A 55 10.81 -17.08 2.23
C ASN A 55 10.20 -18.21 3.08
N GLY A 56 8.90 -18.46 2.92
CA GLY A 56 8.17 -19.45 3.70
C GLY A 56 7.71 -19.01 5.10
N LYS A 57 8.11 -17.84 5.61
CA LYS A 57 7.71 -17.36 6.95
C LYS A 57 6.19 -17.15 7.06
N GLU A 58 5.61 -17.59 8.16
CA GLU A 58 4.18 -17.43 8.44
C GLU A 58 3.84 -16.09 9.10
N ASN A 59 4.81 -15.46 9.74
CA ASN A 59 4.65 -14.18 10.42
C ASN A 59 5.95 -13.37 10.42
N GLY A 60 5.84 -12.09 10.74
CA GLY A 60 6.98 -11.21 10.89
C GLY A 60 6.60 -9.76 11.05
N LEU A 61 7.63 -8.92 11.09
CA LEU A 61 7.51 -7.47 11.12
C LEU A 61 8.07 -6.89 9.83
N VAL A 62 7.35 -5.91 9.29
CA VAL A 62 7.78 -5.11 8.15
C VAL A 62 7.71 -3.64 8.52
N ASN A 63 8.77 -2.90 8.22
CA ASN A 63 8.87 -1.49 8.53
C ASN A 63 8.54 -0.66 7.28
N LEU A 64 7.57 0.22 7.45
CA LEU A 64 7.13 1.18 6.45
C LEU A 64 7.53 2.58 6.90
N THR A 65 8.02 3.36 5.95
CA THR A 65 8.26 4.78 6.18
C THR A 65 7.01 5.49 5.68
N LEU A 66 6.33 6.16 6.61
CA LEU A 66 5.29 7.10 6.22
C LEU A 66 5.99 8.36 5.75
N ASP A 67 5.65 8.82 4.56
CA ASP A 67 5.82 10.22 4.23
C ASP A 67 5.07 11.00 5.31
N GLY A 68 5.72 11.97 5.95
CA GLY A 68 5.20 12.75 7.10
C GLY A 68 3.94 13.60 6.82
N THR A 69 3.15 13.20 5.83
CA THR A 69 1.85 13.71 5.47
C THR A 69 0.88 13.57 6.66
N LYS A 70 0.26 14.68 7.05
CA LYS A 70 -0.80 14.74 8.07
C LYS A 70 -2.17 14.29 7.52
N LYS A 71 -2.18 13.41 6.52
CA LYS A 71 -3.40 12.96 5.85
C LYS A 71 -3.63 11.49 6.14
N ASP A 72 -4.89 11.07 6.10
CA ASP A 72 -5.24 9.65 6.14
C ASP A 72 -4.58 8.92 4.96
N VAL A 73 -3.94 7.80 5.26
CA VAL A 73 -3.34 6.91 4.28
C VAL A 73 -3.95 5.52 4.41
N GLU A 74 -4.21 4.89 3.28
CA GLU A 74 -4.70 3.51 3.23
C GLU A 74 -3.53 2.59 2.88
N LEU A 75 -3.29 1.56 3.67
CA LEU A 75 -2.33 0.53 3.36
C LEU A 75 -3.07 -0.68 2.77
N ILE A 76 -2.70 -1.07 1.56
CA ILE A 76 -3.17 -2.29 0.91
C ILE A 76 -2.05 -3.32 0.99
N ALA A 77 -2.32 -4.46 1.61
CA ALA A 77 -1.39 -5.58 1.70
C ALA A 77 -1.89 -6.75 0.85
N LEU A 78 -1.01 -7.29 0.01
CA LEU A 78 -1.30 -8.36 -0.92
C LEU A 78 -0.34 -9.53 -0.66
N LEU A 79 -0.85 -10.75 -0.67
CA LEU A 79 -0.01 -11.92 -0.89
C LEU A 79 0.01 -12.20 -2.38
N GLN A 80 1.21 -12.26 -2.95
CA GLN A 80 1.44 -12.46 -4.37
C GLN A 80 2.40 -13.61 -4.59
N ASN A 81 2.02 -14.58 -5.43
CA ASN A 81 2.93 -15.60 -5.90
C ASN A 81 4.07 -14.94 -6.71
N SER A 82 5.31 -15.14 -6.28
CA SER A 82 6.47 -14.42 -6.82
C SER A 82 6.85 -14.83 -8.25
N ARG A 83 6.34 -15.96 -8.74
CA ARG A 83 6.58 -16.49 -10.10
C ARG A 83 5.51 -16.08 -11.10
N SER A 84 4.24 -16.28 -10.74
CA SER A 84 3.10 -16.03 -11.63
C SER A 84 2.52 -14.63 -11.51
N GLY A 85 2.83 -13.90 -10.43
CA GLY A 85 2.21 -12.62 -10.12
C GLY A 85 0.76 -12.73 -9.62
N GLN A 86 0.21 -13.94 -9.48
CA GLN A 86 -1.14 -14.16 -8.97
C GLN A 86 -1.26 -13.63 -7.54
N ILE A 87 -2.30 -12.83 -7.28
CA ILE A 87 -2.65 -12.37 -5.94
C ILE A 87 -3.55 -13.43 -5.30
N THR A 88 -3.13 -13.97 -4.16
CA THR A 88 -3.81 -15.06 -3.43
C THR A 88 -4.62 -14.55 -2.25
N ALA A 89 -4.24 -13.40 -1.68
CA ALA A 89 -4.96 -12.74 -0.60
C ALA A 89 -4.76 -11.23 -0.61
N VAL A 90 -5.74 -10.50 -0.08
CA VAL A 90 -5.72 -9.04 0.04
C VAL A 90 -6.29 -8.63 1.40
N THR A 91 -5.67 -7.64 2.04
CA THR A 91 -6.24 -6.93 3.19
C THR A 91 -5.96 -5.44 3.09
N LYS A 92 -6.76 -4.63 3.79
CA LYS A 92 -6.67 -3.18 3.80
C LYS A 92 -6.69 -2.66 5.23
N LEU A 93 -5.87 -1.65 5.51
CA LEU A 93 -5.79 -0.99 6.80
C LEU A 93 -5.80 0.53 6.61
N LEU A 94 -6.74 1.21 7.25
CA LEU A 94 -6.74 2.67 7.33
C LEU A 94 -5.80 3.11 8.45
N ILE A 95 -4.78 3.92 8.12
CA ILE A 95 -3.85 4.50 9.07
C ILE A 95 -4.21 5.97 9.23
N LYS A 96 -4.57 6.34 10.46
CA LYS A 96 -4.86 7.72 10.84
C LYS A 96 -3.62 8.32 11.51
N PRO A 97 -3.16 9.51 11.10
CA PRO A 97 -2.09 10.20 11.83
C PRO A 97 -2.56 10.49 13.27
N HIS A 98 -1.68 10.25 14.26
CA HIS A 98 -1.93 10.69 15.63
C HIS A 98 -1.96 12.22 15.68
N SER A 99 -3.01 12.76 16.31
CA SER A 99 -3.23 14.20 16.52
C SER A 99 -2.32 14.76 17.61
#